data_AF-A0A502FX14-F1
#
_entry.id   AF-A0A502FX14-F1
#
_cell.length_a   1.000
_cell.length_b   1.000
_cell.length_c   1.000
_cell.angle_alpha   90.00
_cell.angle_beta   90.00
_cell.angle_gamma   90.00
#
_symmetry.space_group_name_H-M   'P 1'
#
loop_
_entity.id
_entity.type
_entity.pdbx_description
1 polymer ?
#
loop_
_entity_poly.entity_id
_entity_poly.type
_entity_poly.pdbx_seq_one_letter_code
_entity_poly.pdbx_strand_id
1 'polypeptide(L)'
;MSPDPESALAKVRELALALPETTERPSHGAPGFLIEDGKFFAYFCHDHHGDGETVVIVKTTGADEQATLIEADPDCYFSPAYLGSSGWVAMRLDRDDLDWDRVGDRIAINWELAAPRRLLEAGGR
;
A
#
# COMPACT_ATOMS: atom_id res chain seq x y z
N MET A 1 -9.48 17.15 9.36
CA MET A 1 -8.09 17.18 9.85
C MET A 1 -7.44 15.92 9.30
N SER A 2 -6.67 16.05 8.23
CA SER A 2 -5.86 14.96 7.67
C SER A 2 -5.01 14.32 8.78
N PRO A 3 -4.91 12.97 8.82
CA PRO A 3 -4.11 12.31 9.84
C PRO A 3 -2.65 12.74 9.73
N ASP A 4 -2.01 12.93 10.89
CA ASP A 4 -0.57 13.17 10.98
C ASP A 4 0.20 12.00 10.33
N PRO A 5 1.29 12.26 9.58
CA PRO A 5 2.01 11.22 8.84
C PRO A 5 2.53 10.08 9.72
N GLU A 6 2.95 10.36 10.96
CA GLU A 6 3.39 9.30 11.88
C GLU A 6 2.22 8.43 12.31
N SER A 7 1.05 9.05 12.55
CA SER A 7 -0.19 8.34 12.88
C SER A 7 -0.67 7.48 11.71
N ALA A 8 -0.59 8.00 10.47
CA ALA A 8 -0.92 7.24 9.26
C ALA A 8 0.04 6.06 9.07
N LEU A 9 1.34 6.26 9.26
CA LEU A 9 2.34 5.18 9.21
C LEU A 9 2.08 4.12 10.28
N ALA A 10 1.75 4.52 11.51
CA ALA A 10 1.43 3.59 12.59
C ALA A 10 0.22 2.70 12.23
N LYS A 11 -0.80 3.27 11.59
CA LYS A 11 -1.97 2.52 11.11
C LYS A 11 -1.64 1.58 9.95
N VAL A 12 -0.84 2.02 8.98
CA VAL A 12 -0.36 1.14 7.90
C VAL A 12 0.47 -0.03 8.46
N ARG A 13 1.33 0.23 9.46
CA ARG A 13 2.08 -0.82 10.17
C ARG A 13 1.15 -1.82 10.86
N GLU A 14 0.14 -1.33 11.58
CA GLU A 14 -0.86 -2.18 12.25
C GLU A 14 -1.53 -3.13 11.26
N LEU A 15 -1.98 -2.61 10.11
CA LEU A 15 -2.65 -3.38 9.07
C LEU A 15 -1.71 -4.38 8.37
N ALA A 16 -0.51 -3.94 7.98
CA ALA A 16 0.43 -4.77 7.24
C ALA A 16 1.05 -5.87 8.11
N LEU A 17 1.51 -5.53 9.32
CA LEU A 17 2.19 -6.48 10.22
C LEU A 17 1.22 -7.49 10.85
N ALA A 18 -0.09 -7.26 10.78
CA ALA A 18 -1.09 -8.27 11.14
C ALA A 18 -1.16 -9.43 10.12
N LEU A 19 -0.61 -9.25 8.91
CA LEU A 19 -0.63 -10.28 7.86
C LEU A 19 0.50 -11.30 8.07
N PRO A 20 0.27 -12.60 7.78
CA PRO A 20 1.24 -13.65 8.07
C PRO A 20 2.60 -13.41 7.42
N GLU A 21 3.66 -13.68 8.19
CA GLU A 21 5.07 -13.57 7.75
C GLU A 21 5.38 -12.22 7.10
N THR A 22 4.84 -11.13 7.64
CA THR A 22 5.16 -9.77 7.18
C THR A 22 6.25 -9.16 8.04
N THR A 23 7.21 -8.50 7.39
CA THR A 23 8.22 -7.67 8.04
C THR A 23 8.27 -6.28 7.40
N GLU A 24 8.83 -5.32 8.13
CA GLU A 24 9.10 -3.97 7.65
C GLU A 24 10.60 -3.83 7.37
N ARG A 25 10.95 -3.39 6.16
CA ARG A 25 12.32 -3.04 5.78
C ARG A 25 12.32 -1.76 4.95
N PRO A 26 13.20 -0.79 5.24
CA PRO A 26 13.30 0.43 4.44
C PRO A 26 13.78 0.10 3.02
N SER A 27 13.20 0.77 2.02
CA SER A 27 13.58 0.70 0.62
C SER A 27 13.63 2.11 0.05
N HIS A 28 14.77 2.51 -0.51
CA HIS A 28 14.98 3.86 -1.09
C HIS A 28 14.57 5.01 -0.15
N GLY A 29 14.75 4.83 1.17
CA GLY A 29 14.42 5.83 2.19
C GLY A 29 12.96 5.82 2.65
N ALA A 30 12.11 4.96 2.09
CA ALA A 30 10.70 4.81 2.47
C ALA A 30 10.46 3.51 3.26
N PRO A 31 9.56 3.50 4.26
CA PRO A 31 9.12 2.26 4.92
C PRO A 31 8.46 1.31 3.91
N GLY A 32 8.99 0.10 3.77
CA GLY A 32 8.45 -0.93 2.90
C GLY A 32 8.02 -2.17 3.68
N PHE A 33 6.92 -2.76 3.26
CA PHE A 33 6.34 -3.98 3.83
C PHE A 33 6.47 -5.11 2.82
N LEU A 34 7.00 -6.23 3.31
CA LEU A 34 7.29 -7.41 2.51
C LEU A 34 6.99 -8.66 3.30
N ILE A 35 6.78 -9.75 2.56
CA ILE A 35 6.80 -11.08 3.15
C ILE A 35 8.24 -11.40 3.56
N GLU A 36 8.45 -12.06 4.69
CA GLU A 36 9.77 -12.47 5.18
C GLU A 36 10.53 -13.22 4.09
N ASP A 37 11.70 -12.67 3.73
CA ASP A 37 12.56 -13.12 2.64
C ASP A 37 11.87 -13.26 1.26
N GLY A 38 10.75 -12.55 1.11
CA GLY A 38 9.89 -12.54 -0.06
C GLY A 38 9.83 -11.18 -0.77
N LYS A 39 8.67 -10.89 -1.35
CA LYS A 39 8.44 -9.69 -2.18
C LYS A 39 7.79 -8.58 -1.36
N PHE A 40 8.15 -7.35 -1.67
CA PHE A 40 7.42 -6.17 -1.21
C PHE A 40 6.01 -6.14 -1.79
N PHE A 41 5.06 -5.77 -0.93
CA PHE A 41 3.66 -5.57 -1.27
C PHE A 41 3.13 -4.21 -0.79
N ALA A 42 3.84 -3.44 0.03
CA ALA A 42 3.42 -2.06 0.27
C ALA A 42 4.62 -1.16 0.53
N TYR A 43 4.46 0.12 0.22
CA TYR A 43 5.36 1.17 0.66
C TYR A 43 4.54 2.30 1.26
N PHE A 44 5.00 2.84 2.39
CA PHE A 44 4.47 4.09 2.92
C PHE A 44 5.34 5.24 2.42
N CYS A 45 4.70 6.35 2.06
CA CYS A 45 5.39 7.52 1.53
C CYS A 45 4.72 8.79 2.06
N HIS A 46 5.54 9.75 2.49
CA HIS A 46 5.10 11.08 2.89
C HIS A 46 6.03 12.13 2.27
N ASP A 47 5.45 13.14 1.64
CA ASP A 47 6.13 14.34 1.12
C ASP A 47 7.34 14.04 0.22
N HIS A 48 7.27 13.00 -0.60
CA HIS A 48 8.43 12.53 -1.37
C HIS A 48 8.82 13.46 -2.52
N HIS A 49 7.88 14.26 -3.00
CA HIS A 49 8.12 15.26 -4.04
C HIS A 49 7.99 16.72 -3.54
N GLY A 50 7.90 16.94 -2.22
CA GLY A 50 7.58 18.27 -1.68
C GLY A 50 6.11 18.66 -1.89
N ASP A 51 5.25 17.66 -2.11
CA ASP A 51 3.83 17.80 -2.41
C ASP A 51 2.94 17.67 -1.15
N GLY A 52 3.53 17.32 0.00
CA GLY A 52 2.82 17.12 1.26
C GLY A 52 1.93 15.88 1.31
N GLU A 53 1.97 15.03 0.28
CA GLU A 53 1.06 13.89 0.15
C GLU A 53 1.45 12.76 1.10
N THR A 54 0.46 12.15 1.74
CA THR A 54 0.67 10.92 2.53
C THR A 54 -0.04 9.77 1.85
N VAL A 55 0.71 8.75 1.43
CA VAL A 55 0.17 7.64 0.63
C VAL A 55 0.69 6.28 1.08
N VAL A 56 -0.13 5.25 0.83
CA VAL A 56 0.36 3.88 0.72
C VAL A 56 0.39 3.48 -0.75
N ILE A 57 1.50 2.91 -1.18
CA ILE A 57 1.71 2.45 -2.55
C ILE A 57 1.63 0.92 -2.55
N VAL A 58 0.71 0.38 -3.33
CA VAL A 58 0.47 -1.07 -3.45
C VAL A 58 0.56 -1.49 -4.91
N LYS A 59 0.84 -2.77 -5.17
CA LYS A 59 0.75 -3.32 -6.51
C LYS A 59 -0.70 -3.50 -6.91
N THR A 60 -0.88 -3.51 -8.22
CA THR A 60 -2.06 -3.96 -8.92
C THR A 60 -1.69 -5.21 -9.73
N THR A 61 -2.69 -5.97 -10.16
CA THR A 61 -2.53 -7.13 -11.04
C THR A 61 -2.03 -6.73 -12.45
N GLY A 62 -2.15 -5.46 -12.82
CA GLY A 62 -1.66 -4.92 -14.08
C GLY A 62 -2.15 -3.50 -14.34
N ALA A 63 -1.75 -2.94 -15.49
CA ALA A 63 -2.10 -1.57 -15.88
C ALA A 63 -3.62 -1.33 -15.98
N ASP A 64 -4.40 -2.34 -16.37
CA ASP A 64 -5.86 -2.23 -16.50
C ASP A 64 -6.55 -2.05 -15.13
N GLU A 65 -6.11 -2.79 -14.11
CA GLU A 65 -6.63 -2.61 -12.74
C GLU A 65 -6.22 -1.24 -12.19
N GLN A 66 -4.95 -0.84 -12.39
CA GLN A 66 -4.47 0.48 -11.99
C GLN A 66 -5.33 1.59 -12.60
N ALA A 67 -5.56 1.56 -13.92
CA ALA A 67 -6.39 2.54 -14.60
C ALA A 67 -7.83 2.54 -14.06
N THR A 68 -8.42 1.36 -13.88
CA THR A 68 -9.78 1.22 -13.34
C THR A 68 -9.92 1.85 -11.95
N LEU A 69 -8.92 1.67 -11.08
CA LEU A 69 -8.93 2.26 -9.73
C LEU A 69 -8.86 3.79 -9.77
N ILE A 70 -7.97 4.32 -10.61
CA ILE A 70 -7.80 5.77 -10.80
C ILE A 70 -9.07 6.38 -11.42
N GLU A 71 -9.69 5.71 -12.39
CA GLU A 71 -10.94 6.18 -13.00
C GLU A 71 -12.12 6.13 -12.03
N ALA A 72 -12.19 5.12 -11.16
CA ALA A 72 -13.28 4.97 -10.20
C ALA A 72 -13.22 5.99 -9.06
N ASP A 73 -12.02 6.37 -8.62
CA ASP A 73 -11.80 7.30 -7.50
C ASP A 73 -10.49 8.08 -7.68
N PRO A 74 -10.45 9.06 -8.62
CA PRO A 74 -9.23 9.80 -8.95
C PRO A 74 -8.73 10.69 -7.82
N ASP A 75 -9.61 11.00 -6.86
CA ASP A 75 -9.26 11.74 -5.65
C ASP A 75 -8.59 10.82 -4.61
N CYS A 76 -8.73 9.50 -4.71
CA CYS A 76 -8.11 8.54 -3.79
C CYS A 76 -6.87 7.88 -4.40
N TYR A 77 -6.92 7.57 -5.69
CA TYR A 77 -5.87 6.83 -6.39
C TYR A 77 -5.20 7.65 -7.47
N PHE A 78 -3.89 7.46 -7.59
CA PHE A 78 -3.12 7.96 -8.72
C PHE A 78 -1.94 7.05 -9.03
N SER A 79 -1.36 7.24 -10.22
CA SER A 79 -0.16 6.52 -10.63
C SER A 79 1.08 7.21 -10.04
N PRO A 80 1.83 6.57 -9.12
CA PRO A 80 3.02 7.17 -8.53
C PRO A 80 4.15 7.29 -9.54
N ALA A 81 4.99 8.31 -9.39
CA ALA A 81 6.21 8.42 -10.16
C ALA A 81 7.10 7.17 -9.99
N TYR A 82 7.75 6.74 -11.06
CA TYR A 82 8.67 5.58 -11.14
C TYR A 82 8.06 4.19 -10.92
N LEU A 83 7.11 4.02 -9.99
CA LEU A 83 6.47 2.74 -9.69
C LEU A 83 5.20 2.51 -10.53
N GLY A 84 4.57 3.59 -11.00
CA GLY A 84 3.33 3.53 -11.78
C GLY A 84 3.43 2.65 -13.02
N SER A 85 4.49 2.81 -13.81
CA SER A 85 4.75 1.98 -15.01
C SER A 85 5.01 0.51 -14.69
N SER A 86 5.38 0.19 -13.46
CA SER A 86 5.58 -1.17 -12.96
C SER A 86 4.32 -1.76 -12.32
N GLY A 87 3.16 -1.14 -12.52
CA GLY A 87 1.86 -1.63 -12.04
C GLY A 87 1.59 -1.35 -10.56
N TRP A 88 2.15 -0.29 -9.99
CA TRP A 88 1.84 0.14 -8.62
C TRP A 88 0.89 1.33 -8.62
N VAL A 89 -0.01 1.41 -7.65
CA VAL A 89 -0.94 2.53 -7.48
C VAL A 89 -0.74 3.13 -6.09
N ALA A 90 -0.78 4.46 -6.00
CA ALA A 90 -0.77 5.18 -4.74
C ALA A 90 -2.20 5.41 -4.27
N MET A 91 -2.45 5.18 -2.97
CA MET A 91 -3.70 5.46 -2.30
C MET A 91 -3.46 6.55 -1.25
N ARG A 92 -4.21 7.66 -1.35
CA ARG A 92 -4.12 8.79 -0.41
C ARG A 92 -4.62 8.42 0.97
N LEU A 93 -3.83 8.78 1.98
CA LEU A 93 -4.10 8.59 3.40
C LEU A 93 -4.34 9.91 4.14
N ASP A 94 -4.23 11.04 3.44
CA ASP A 94 -4.39 12.40 3.99
C ASP A 94 -5.81 12.95 3.83
N ARG A 95 -6.77 12.10 3.46
CA ARG A 95 -8.17 12.49 3.27
C ARG A 95 -8.96 12.54 4.58
N ASP A 96 -9.89 13.48 4.66
CA ASP A 96 -10.80 13.61 5.81
C ASP A 96 -11.82 12.46 5.89
N ASP A 97 -12.19 11.88 4.74
CA ASP A 97 -13.11 10.76 4.59
C ASP A 97 -12.40 9.41 4.45
N LEU A 98 -11.13 9.31 4.89
CA LEU A 98 -10.34 8.10 4.79
C LEU A 98 -11.01 6.92 5.53
N ASP A 99 -11.26 5.85 4.77
CA ASP A 99 -11.70 4.57 5.29
C ASP A 99 -10.52 3.61 5.48
N TRP A 100 -10.16 3.36 6.75
CA TRP A 100 -9.06 2.46 7.10
C TRP A 100 -9.35 0.99 6.80
N ASP A 101 -10.63 0.57 6.75
CA ASP A 101 -10.98 -0.79 6.36
C ASP A 101 -10.66 -1.00 4.88
N ARG A 102 -11.02 -0.03 4.02
CA ARG A 102 -10.63 -0.02 2.59
C ARG A 102 -9.11 -0.04 2.39
N VAL A 103 -8.36 0.71 3.20
CA VAL A 103 -6.89 0.68 3.18
C VAL A 103 -6.37 -0.71 3.55
N GLY A 104 -6.89 -1.29 4.63
CA GLY A 104 -6.52 -2.63 5.10
C GLY A 104 -6.81 -3.71 4.07
N ASP A 105 -7.98 -3.67 3.44
CA ASP A 105 -8.37 -4.60 2.38
C ASP A 105 -7.45 -4.50 1.17
N ARG A 106 -7.10 -3.28 0.77
CA ARG A 106 -6.16 -3.07 -0.33
C ARG A 106 -4.76 -3.60 -0.03
N ILE A 107 -4.27 -3.41 1.19
CA ILE A 107 -2.99 -3.96 1.66
C ILE A 107 -3.05 -5.50 1.68
N ALA A 108 -4.12 -6.08 2.20
CA ALA A 108 -4.31 -7.53 2.29
C ALA A 108 -4.39 -8.20 0.91
N ILE A 109 -5.19 -7.67 -0.02
CA ILE A 109 -5.25 -8.13 -1.41
C ILE A 109 -3.84 -8.16 -2.01
N ASN A 110 -3.05 -7.12 -1.76
CA ASN A 110 -1.71 -7.08 -2.34
C ASN A 110 -0.69 -7.98 -1.65
N TRP A 111 -0.86 -8.23 -0.35
CA TRP A 111 -0.11 -9.30 0.33
C TRP A 111 -0.43 -10.65 -0.30
N GLU A 112 -1.69 -10.96 -0.60
CA GLU A 112 -2.09 -12.22 -1.27
C GLU A 112 -1.44 -12.37 -2.64
N LEU A 113 -1.34 -11.27 -3.41
CA LEU A 113 -0.64 -11.25 -4.71
C LEU A 113 0.86 -11.51 -4.58
N ALA A 114 1.47 -11.12 -3.46
CA ALA A 114 2.88 -11.36 -3.17
C ALA A 114 3.13 -12.74 -2.52
N ALA A 115 2.11 -13.32 -1.88
CA ALA A 115 2.23 -14.49 -1.03
C ALA A 115 2.56 -15.78 -1.79
N PRO A 116 3.53 -16.57 -1.30
CA PRO A 116 3.72 -17.93 -1.79
C PRO A 116 2.50 -18.78 -1.44
N ARG A 117 2.20 -19.80 -2.26
CA ARG A 117 1.00 -20.65 -2.13
C ARG A 117 0.78 -21.21 -0.72
N ARG A 118 1.86 -21.54 -0.01
CA ARG A 118 1.81 -22.04 1.38
C ARG A 118 1.11 -21.09 2.36
N LEU A 119 1.21 -19.78 2.16
CA LEU A 119 0.59 -18.77 3.03
C LEU A 119 -0.88 -18.55 2.69
N LEU A 120 -1.26 -18.74 1.42
CA LEU A 120 -2.66 -18.67 0.99
C LEU A 120 -3.45 -19.89 1.50
N GLU A 121 -2.85 -21.07 1.47
CA GLU A 121 -3.45 -22.33 1.94
C GLU A 121 -3.56 -22.40 3.49
N ALA A 122 -2.77 -21.62 4.22
CA ALA A 122 -2.75 -21.59 5.68
C ALA A 122 -3.85 -20.68 6.30
N GLY A 123 -4.73 -20.11 5.47
CA GLY A 123 -5.75 -19.15 5.89
C GLY A 123 -5.29 -17.73 5.66
N GLY A 124 -5.12 -17.34 4.39
CA GLY A 124 -5.03 -15.94 4.01
C GLY A 124 -6.21 -15.18 4.63
N ARG A 125 -5.86 -14.19 5.47
CA ARG A 125 -6.69 -13.32 6.32
C ARG A 125 -8.04 -13.87 6.82
#